data_AF-A0A060CRI7-F1
#
_entry.id   AF-A0A060CRI7-F1
#
_cell.length_a   1.000
_cell.length_b   1.000
_cell.length_c   1.000
_cell.angle_alpha   90.00
_cell.angle_beta   90.00
_cell.angle_gamma   90.00
#
_symmetry.space_group_name_H-M   'P 1'
#
loop_
_entity.id
_entity.type
_entity.pdbx_description
1 polymer ?
#
loop_
_entity_poly.entity_id
_entity_poly.type
_entity_poly.pdbx_seq_one_letter_code
_entity_poly.pdbx_strand_id
1 'polypeptide(L)'
;PAGGPASGDGREIILQGFNWESCKSAWWDALAGLAPEISEVGFSAVWLPPPSDAVSQQGYLPLDYYNLNSKYGSEESLRGLIAALHDNGVKAICDVVINHRCANHQGPDGKWNRFGGRLQWDASHICRNNPVFGGTGAWKQEEDYPAAPNIDHSQERIRRDLT
;
A
#
# COMPACT_ATOMS: atom_id res chain seq x y z
N PRO A 1 -17.13 -22.07 -4.39
CA PRO A 1 -15.82 -21.57 -4.88
C PRO A 1 -14.77 -21.79 -3.79
N ALA A 2 -13.83 -22.72 -4.00
CA ALA A 2 -12.67 -22.82 -3.12
C ALA A 2 -11.86 -21.54 -3.32
N GLY A 3 -11.82 -20.70 -2.29
CA GLY A 3 -11.08 -19.45 -2.32
C GLY A 3 -9.60 -19.72 -2.53
N GLY A 4 -8.93 -18.87 -3.31
CA GLY A 4 -7.48 -18.96 -3.53
C GLY A 4 -6.68 -18.89 -2.22
N PRO A 5 -5.35 -19.03 -2.25
CA PRO A 5 -4.51 -19.06 -1.04
C PRO A 5 -4.73 -17.87 -0.08
N ALA A 6 -5.21 -16.73 -0.60
CA ALA A 6 -5.54 -15.53 0.16
C ALA A 6 -6.94 -15.51 0.83
N SER A 7 -7.80 -16.50 0.60
CA SER A 7 -9.17 -16.47 1.14
C SER A 7 -9.21 -16.91 2.60
N GLY A 8 -9.77 -16.07 3.46
CA GLY A 8 -9.95 -16.37 4.89
C GLY A 8 -11.03 -17.42 5.14
N ASP A 9 -10.87 -18.25 6.16
CA ASP A 9 -11.90 -19.16 6.67
C ASP A 9 -12.51 -18.71 8.01
N GLY A 10 -12.02 -17.60 8.57
CA GLY A 10 -12.50 -17.00 9.81
C GLY A 10 -11.79 -17.51 11.07
N ARG A 11 -10.78 -18.37 10.93
CA ARG A 11 -9.97 -18.90 12.05
C ARG A 11 -8.56 -18.34 12.08
N GLU A 12 -8.25 -17.38 11.22
CA GLU A 12 -6.89 -16.88 11.09
C GLU A 12 -6.36 -16.24 12.38
N ILE A 13 -5.14 -16.61 12.75
CA ILE A 13 -4.36 -15.92 13.79
C ILE A 13 -3.33 -15.07 13.07
N ILE A 14 -3.43 -13.75 13.25
CA ILE A 14 -2.69 -12.75 12.48
C ILE A 14 -1.51 -12.22 13.29
N LEU A 15 -0.34 -12.19 12.66
CA LEU A 15 0.84 -11.47 13.14
C LEU A 15 1.00 -10.15 12.37
N GLN A 16 1.18 -9.03 13.08
CA GLN A 16 1.75 -7.83 12.46
C GLN A 16 3.23 -8.07 12.21
N GLY A 17 3.61 -8.28 10.95
CA GLY A 17 4.95 -8.71 10.55
C GLY A 17 5.93 -7.56 10.36
N PHE A 18 5.78 -6.44 11.05
CA PHE A 18 6.67 -5.28 10.97
C PHE A 18 6.49 -4.36 12.17
N ASN A 19 7.43 -3.45 12.34
CA ASN A 19 7.31 -2.29 13.22
C ASN A 19 7.72 -1.02 12.47
N TRP A 20 7.72 0.12 13.17
CA TRP A 20 8.01 1.42 12.56
C TRP A 20 9.44 1.57 12.03
N GLU A 21 10.37 0.75 12.53
CA GLU A 21 11.80 0.79 12.22
C GLU A 21 12.19 -0.25 11.15
N SER A 22 11.27 -1.14 10.76
CA SER A 22 11.49 -2.17 9.74
C SER A 22 11.95 -1.60 8.40
N CYS A 23 11.63 -0.33 8.08
CA CYS A 23 12.09 0.34 6.86
C CYS A 23 13.60 0.64 6.82
N LYS A 24 14.33 0.37 7.91
CA LYS A 24 15.78 0.61 8.03
C LYS A 24 16.63 -0.63 7.69
N SER A 25 16.01 -1.72 7.24
CA SER A 25 16.70 -2.97 6.87
C SER A 25 16.07 -3.61 5.63
N ALA A 26 16.73 -4.65 5.10
CA ALA A 26 16.17 -5.53 4.06
C ALA A 26 15.08 -6.43 4.66
N TRP A 27 13.95 -5.82 5.01
CA TRP A 27 12.90 -6.44 5.83
C TRP A 27 12.22 -7.62 5.16
N TRP A 28 12.03 -7.57 3.83
CA TRP A 28 11.45 -8.70 3.09
C TRP A 28 12.25 -9.98 3.26
N ASP A 29 13.57 -9.91 3.11
CA ASP A 29 14.44 -11.08 3.25
C ASP A 29 14.52 -11.56 4.70
N ALA A 30 14.57 -10.63 5.67
CA ALA A 30 14.56 -10.97 7.09
C ALA A 30 13.28 -11.71 7.50
N LEU A 31 12.11 -11.20 7.08
CA LEU A 31 10.83 -11.82 7.40
C LEU A 31 10.62 -13.16 6.66
N ALA A 32 11.16 -13.30 5.45
CA ALA A 32 11.10 -14.56 4.71
C ALA A 32 11.84 -15.68 5.46
N GLY A 33 12.97 -15.37 6.08
CA GLY A 33 13.72 -16.31 6.93
C GLY A 33 12.98 -16.74 8.20
N LEU A 34 11.98 -15.98 8.65
CA LEU A 34 11.15 -16.28 9.82
C LEU A 34 9.87 -17.05 9.47
N ALA A 35 9.55 -17.25 8.19
CA ALA A 35 8.30 -17.91 7.78
C ALA A 35 8.06 -19.29 8.43
N PRO A 36 9.07 -20.18 8.57
CA PRO A 36 8.89 -21.45 9.26
C PRO A 36 8.53 -21.29 10.74
N GLU A 37 9.23 -20.39 11.46
CA GLU A 37 8.99 -20.14 12.89
C GLU A 37 7.59 -19.52 13.11
N ILE A 38 7.20 -18.56 12.26
CA ILE A 38 5.87 -17.94 12.30
C ILE A 38 4.76 -19.00 12.20
N SER A 39 4.92 -19.97 11.28
CA SER A 39 4.00 -21.11 11.15
C SER A 39 4.04 -22.02 12.38
N GLU A 40 5.23 -22.36 12.88
CA GLU A 40 5.41 -23.28 14.01
C GLU A 40 4.75 -22.76 15.29
N VAL A 41 4.84 -21.45 15.55
CA VAL A 41 4.17 -20.83 16.71
C VAL A 41 2.65 -20.65 16.52
N GLY A 42 2.13 -20.97 15.34
CA GLY A 42 0.69 -21.06 15.08
C GLY A 42 0.05 -19.85 14.41
N PHE A 43 0.83 -18.87 13.91
CA PHE A 43 0.25 -17.80 13.08
C PHE A 43 -0.08 -18.34 11.69
N SER A 44 -1.27 -18.01 11.20
CA SER A 44 -1.75 -18.46 9.89
C SER A 44 -1.78 -17.34 8.85
N ALA A 45 -1.54 -16.10 9.27
CA ALA A 45 -1.41 -14.95 8.37
C ALA A 45 -0.46 -13.89 8.94
N VAL A 46 0.20 -13.16 8.04
CA VAL A 46 1.09 -12.05 8.38
C VAL A 46 0.64 -10.79 7.66
N TRP A 47 0.39 -9.73 8.42
CA TRP A 47 0.19 -8.38 7.90
C TRP A 47 1.53 -7.73 7.60
N LEU A 48 1.75 -7.46 6.31
CA LEU A 48 2.93 -6.81 5.75
C LEU A 48 2.71 -5.29 5.64
N PRO A 49 3.75 -4.47 5.80
CA PRO A 49 3.66 -3.03 5.62
C PRO A 49 3.37 -2.65 4.15
N PRO A 50 3.04 -1.37 3.87
CA PRO A 50 2.70 -0.94 2.51
C PRO A 50 3.87 -1.22 1.54
N PRO A 51 3.63 -1.97 0.44
CA PRO A 51 4.73 -2.50 -0.38
C PRO A 51 5.20 -1.55 -1.48
N SER A 52 4.42 -0.52 -1.81
CA SER A 52 4.72 0.38 -2.91
C SER A 52 5.79 1.41 -2.57
N ASP A 53 6.41 1.97 -3.61
CA ASP A 53 7.22 3.18 -3.53
C ASP A 53 6.44 4.34 -2.88
N ALA A 54 7.12 5.08 -2.02
CA ALA A 54 6.52 6.06 -1.13
C ALA A 54 7.49 7.18 -0.78
N VAL A 55 6.93 8.36 -0.51
CA VAL A 55 7.68 9.52 0.00
C VAL A 55 8.15 9.27 1.44
N SER A 56 7.31 8.65 2.27
CA SER A 56 7.69 8.23 3.63
C SER A 56 8.40 6.88 3.58
N GLN A 57 9.38 6.70 4.45
CA GLN A 57 10.13 5.44 4.49
C GLN A 57 9.26 4.26 4.93
N GLN A 58 8.23 4.52 5.72
CA GLN A 58 7.30 3.51 6.24
C GLN A 58 6.18 3.14 5.25
N GLY A 59 6.16 3.72 4.05
CA GLY A 59 5.20 3.35 3.01
C GLY A 59 3.85 4.10 3.04
N TYR A 60 3.50 4.75 4.16
CA TYR A 60 2.21 5.43 4.34
C TYR A 60 2.02 6.75 3.56
N LEU A 61 2.96 7.14 2.70
CA LEU A 61 2.81 8.25 1.74
C LEU A 61 3.09 7.72 0.32
N PRO A 62 2.21 6.86 -0.21
CA PRO A 62 2.48 6.12 -1.45
C PRO A 62 2.58 7.07 -2.65
N LEU A 63 3.50 6.75 -3.56
CA LEU A 63 3.79 7.53 -4.77
C LEU A 63 3.31 6.79 -6.03
N ASP A 64 3.79 5.57 -6.25
CA ASP A 64 3.40 4.72 -7.37
C ASP A 64 3.08 3.30 -6.90
N TYR A 65 1.79 2.95 -6.94
CA TYR A 65 1.30 1.63 -6.51
C TYR A 65 1.89 0.46 -7.31
N TYR A 66 2.37 0.70 -8.52
CA TYR A 66 2.93 -0.34 -9.38
C TYR A 66 4.46 -0.46 -9.28
N ASN A 67 5.12 0.47 -8.58
CA ASN A 67 6.53 0.32 -8.23
C ASN A 67 6.63 -0.34 -6.85
N LEU A 68 6.97 -1.63 -6.81
CA LEU A 68 7.06 -2.40 -5.56
C LEU A 68 8.49 -2.43 -4.98
N ASN A 69 9.36 -1.54 -5.45
CA ASN A 69 10.67 -1.30 -4.83
C ASN A 69 10.50 -0.28 -3.72
N SER A 70 10.32 -0.76 -2.50
CA SER A 70 10.11 0.07 -1.30
C SER A 70 11.33 0.07 -0.38
N LYS A 71 11.23 0.75 0.77
CA LYS A 71 12.29 0.72 1.79
C LYS A 71 12.45 -0.63 2.48
N TYR A 72 11.46 -1.52 2.35
CA TYR A 72 11.52 -2.86 2.92
C TYR A 72 12.28 -3.86 2.03
N GLY A 73 12.46 -3.55 0.73
CA GLY A 73 13.18 -4.38 -0.23
C GLY A 73 12.65 -4.23 -1.66
N SER A 74 13.22 -5.01 -2.58
CA SER A 74 12.81 -5.02 -3.99
C SER A 74 11.49 -5.77 -4.21
N GLU A 75 10.89 -5.61 -5.39
CA GLU A 75 9.75 -6.42 -5.82
C GLU A 75 10.09 -7.93 -5.80
N GLU A 76 11.31 -8.30 -6.16
CA GLU A 76 11.78 -9.68 -6.16
C GLU A 76 11.81 -10.26 -4.73
N SER A 77 12.39 -9.54 -3.76
CA SER A 77 12.39 -9.96 -2.36
C SER A 77 10.98 -10.04 -1.78
N LEU A 78 10.07 -9.13 -2.16
CA LEU A 78 8.67 -9.20 -1.76
C LEU A 78 7.99 -10.48 -2.29
N ARG A 79 8.24 -10.83 -3.56
CA ARG A 79 7.73 -12.09 -4.15
C ARG A 79 8.32 -13.31 -3.42
N GLY A 80 9.60 -13.27 -3.08
CA GLY A 80 10.28 -14.31 -2.31
C GLY A 80 9.66 -14.50 -0.91
N LEU A 81 9.40 -13.41 -0.20
CA LEU A 81 8.70 -13.44 1.09
C LEU A 81 7.30 -14.06 0.97
N ILE A 82 6.50 -13.62 0.00
CA ILE A 82 5.13 -14.14 -0.19
C ILE A 82 5.18 -15.64 -0.50
N ALA A 83 6.13 -16.09 -1.33
CA ALA A 83 6.33 -17.51 -1.60
C ALA A 83 6.70 -18.28 -0.32
N ALA A 84 7.68 -17.80 0.45
CA ALA A 84 8.11 -18.43 1.69
C ALA A 84 6.97 -18.54 2.72
N LEU A 85 6.13 -17.51 2.85
CA LEU A 85 4.93 -17.56 3.71
C LEU A 85 3.95 -18.63 3.23
N HIS A 86 3.61 -18.65 1.93
CA HIS A 86 2.69 -19.63 1.37
C HIS A 86 3.21 -21.07 1.46
N ASP A 87 4.51 -21.30 1.26
CA ASP A 87 5.14 -22.62 1.38
C ASP A 87 5.04 -23.18 2.82
N ASN A 88 4.89 -22.29 3.81
CA ASN A 88 4.65 -22.64 5.21
C ASN A 88 3.17 -22.53 5.61
N GLY A 89 2.24 -22.45 4.65
CA GLY A 89 0.81 -22.36 4.94
C GLY A 89 0.35 -21.04 5.57
N VAL A 90 1.18 -19.99 5.51
CA VAL A 90 0.91 -18.67 6.08
C VAL A 90 0.45 -17.70 4.99
N LYS A 91 -0.68 -17.03 5.20
CA LYS A 91 -1.23 -16.05 4.25
C LYS A 91 -0.52 -14.70 4.37
N ALA A 92 -0.26 -14.03 3.26
CA ALA A 92 0.22 -12.65 3.25
C ALA A 92 -0.96 -11.65 3.17
N ILE A 93 -1.02 -10.69 4.09
CA ILE A 93 -2.00 -9.60 4.11
C ILE A 93 -1.26 -8.29 3.77
N CYS A 94 -1.76 -7.56 2.78
CA CYS A 94 -1.19 -6.29 2.34
C CYS A 94 -1.80 -5.11 3.10
N ASP A 95 -0.97 -4.20 3.61
CA ASP A 95 -1.40 -2.86 4.04
C ASP A 95 -1.66 -1.97 2.82
N VAL A 96 -2.92 -1.61 2.58
CA VAL A 96 -3.35 -0.88 1.38
C VAL A 96 -3.68 0.57 1.74
N VAL A 97 -2.80 1.50 1.33
CA VAL A 97 -2.96 2.94 1.57
C VAL A 97 -3.53 3.63 0.33
N ILE A 98 -4.85 3.79 0.30
CA ILE A 98 -5.57 4.36 -0.85
C ILE A 98 -6.37 5.63 -0.53
N ASN A 99 -6.46 6.02 0.74
CA ASN A 99 -7.14 7.26 1.13
C ASN A 99 -6.49 8.50 0.49
N HIS A 100 -5.16 8.55 0.53
CA HIS A 100 -4.34 9.62 -0.02
C HIS A 100 -3.18 9.03 -0.82
N ARG A 101 -2.62 9.84 -1.72
CA ARG A 101 -1.48 9.47 -2.56
C ARG A 101 -0.66 10.71 -2.89
N CYS A 102 0.67 10.60 -2.85
CA CYS A 102 1.56 11.68 -3.27
C CYS A 102 1.60 11.81 -4.79
N ALA A 103 1.73 13.04 -5.28
CA ALA A 103 1.91 13.31 -6.71
C ALA A 103 3.40 13.33 -7.06
N ASN A 104 3.74 12.88 -8.28
CA ASN A 104 5.11 12.85 -8.78
C ASN A 104 5.61 14.20 -9.27
N HIS A 105 4.69 15.09 -9.67
CA HIS A 105 5.03 16.38 -10.27
C HIS A 105 4.08 17.48 -9.83
N GLN A 106 4.56 18.72 -9.95
CA GLN A 106 3.71 19.90 -9.84
C GLN A 106 2.89 20.12 -11.12
N GLY A 107 1.64 20.53 -10.97
CA GLY A 107 0.81 21.02 -12.06
C GLY A 107 1.14 22.46 -12.47
N PRO A 108 0.44 23.02 -13.48
CA PRO A 108 0.64 24.39 -13.94
C PRO A 108 0.42 25.47 -12.86
N ASP A 109 -0.33 25.14 -11.80
CA ASP A 109 -0.59 25.99 -10.64
C ASP A 109 0.48 25.86 -9.54
N GLY A 110 1.56 25.11 -9.80
CA GLY A 110 2.65 24.89 -8.86
C GLY A 110 2.34 23.91 -7.73
N LYS A 111 1.17 23.25 -7.74
CA LYS A 111 0.76 22.31 -6.69
C LYS A 111 1.13 20.88 -7.05
N TRP A 112 1.50 20.06 -6.06
CA TRP A 112 1.79 18.64 -6.24
C TRP A 112 0.49 17.85 -6.49
N ASN A 113 0.05 17.82 -7.76
CA ASN A 113 -1.23 17.27 -8.17
C ASN A 113 -1.19 16.51 -9.50
N ARG A 114 0.00 16.20 -10.03
CA ARG A 114 0.20 15.39 -11.23
C ARG A 114 0.79 14.05 -10.84
N PHE A 115 0.00 12.98 -10.98
CA PHE A 115 0.39 11.63 -10.60
C PHE A 115 1.04 10.93 -11.79
N GLY A 116 2.13 10.22 -11.52
CA GLY A 116 2.89 9.46 -12.51
C GLY A 116 2.60 7.96 -12.44
N GLY A 117 3.48 7.19 -13.07
CA GLY A 117 3.39 5.74 -13.14
C GLY A 117 2.26 5.27 -14.05
N ARG A 118 1.68 4.11 -13.72
CA ARG A 118 0.57 3.53 -14.47
C ARG A 118 -0.75 4.28 -14.24
N LEU A 119 -0.97 4.80 -13.03
CA LEU A 119 -2.19 5.50 -12.65
C LEU A 119 -2.00 7.02 -12.73
N GLN A 120 -1.99 7.53 -13.95
CA GLN A 120 -1.81 8.96 -14.24
C GLN A 120 -3.12 9.72 -14.01
N TRP A 121 -3.27 10.16 -12.76
CA TRP A 121 -4.34 11.05 -12.31
C TRP A 121 -3.86 12.51 -12.27
N ASP A 122 -4.78 13.41 -11.97
CA ASP A 122 -4.53 14.84 -11.84
C ASP A 122 -5.43 15.47 -10.76
N ALA A 123 -5.45 16.80 -10.70
CA ALA A 123 -6.27 17.57 -9.76
C ALA A 123 -7.77 17.20 -9.75
N SER A 124 -8.33 16.70 -10.86
CA SER A 124 -9.74 16.29 -10.89
C SER A 124 -10.03 15.03 -10.08
N HIS A 125 -8.99 14.27 -9.72
CA HIS A 125 -9.07 13.03 -8.96
C HIS A 125 -8.78 13.25 -7.46
N ILE A 126 -8.49 14.49 -7.07
CA ILE A 126 -8.27 14.89 -5.68
C ILE A 126 -9.56 15.52 -5.15
N CYS A 127 -9.95 15.19 -3.93
CA CYS A 127 -11.14 15.73 -3.29
C CYS A 127 -11.06 17.26 -3.17
N ARG A 128 -12.16 17.97 -3.47
CA ARG A 128 -12.15 19.46 -3.51
C ARG A 128 -11.96 20.14 -2.15
N ASN A 129 -12.16 19.42 -1.05
CA ASN A 129 -11.81 19.88 0.30
C ASN A 129 -10.30 19.88 0.57
N ASN A 130 -9.46 19.54 -0.42
CA ASN A 130 -8.00 19.64 -0.36
C ASN A 130 -7.46 20.78 -1.25
N PRO A 131 -7.73 22.06 -0.95
CA PRO A 131 -7.35 23.18 -1.80
C PRO A 131 -5.83 23.39 -1.91
N VAL A 132 -5.06 22.94 -0.90
CA VAL A 132 -3.57 22.97 -0.90
C VAL A 132 -2.99 22.14 -2.04
N PHE A 133 -3.68 21.07 -2.46
CA PHE A 133 -3.32 20.23 -3.60
C PHE A 133 -4.12 20.57 -4.87
N GLY A 134 -5.00 21.58 -4.81
CA GLY A 134 -5.78 22.03 -5.96
C GLY A 134 -6.87 21.07 -6.39
N GLY A 135 -7.39 20.24 -5.48
CA GLY A 135 -8.41 19.26 -5.81
C GLY A 135 -9.69 19.88 -6.37
N THR A 136 -10.25 19.24 -7.40
CA THR A 136 -11.49 19.66 -8.07
C THR A 136 -12.52 18.53 -8.18
N GLY A 137 -12.25 17.38 -7.58
CA GLY A 137 -13.17 16.24 -7.51
C GLY A 137 -14.33 16.46 -6.53
N ALA A 138 -15.01 15.38 -6.15
CA ALA A 138 -16.08 15.42 -5.17
C ALA A 138 -15.58 15.86 -3.78
N TRP A 139 -16.53 16.30 -2.95
CA TRP A 139 -16.26 16.56 -1.54
C TRP A 139 -16.29 15.23 -0.78
N LYS A 140 -15.26 14.96 0.02
CA LYS A 140 -15.24 13.81 0.93
C LYS A 140 -15.72 14.24 2.32
N GLN A 141 -16.61 13.45 2.94
CA GLN A 141 -17.10 13.72 4.32
C GLN A 141 -16.22 13.08 5.40
N GLU A 142 -15.50 12.02 5.04
CA GLU A 142 -14.63 11.28 5.96
C GLU A 142 -13.33 12.04 6.24
N GLU A 143 -12.51 11.48 7.14
CA GLU A 143 -11.26 12.11 7.57
C GLU A 143 -10.30 12.41 6.39
N ASP A 144 -9.75 13.63 6.43
CA ASP A 144 -8.71 14.11 5.53
C ASP A 144 -7.33 13.82 6.14
N TYR A 145 -6.41 13.39 5.29
CA TYR A 145 -4.99 13.34 5.65
C TYR A 145 -4.25 14.57 5.09
N PRO A 146 -3.83 15.55 5.91
CA PRO A 146 -3.41 16.86 5.43
C PRO A 146 -2.07 16.88 4.70
N ALA A 147 -1.23 15.86 4.88
CA ALA A 147 0.13 15.84 4.32
C ALA A 147 0.22 15.28 2.88
N ALA A 148 -0.90 14.82 2.29
CA ALA A 148 -0.94 14.35 0.91
C ALA A 148 -2.31 14.58 0.25
N PRO A 149 -2.40 14.63 -1.08
CA PRO A 149 -3.67 14.65 -1.81
C PRO A 149 -4.61 13.50 -1.41
N ASN A 150 -5.82 13.80 -0.94
CA ASN A 150 -6.86 12.81 -0.67
C ASN A 150 -7.62 12.49 -1.96
N ILE A 151 -7.80 11.21 -2.25
CA ILE A 151 -8.28 10.71 -3.55
C ILE A 151 -9.81 10.60 -3.56
N ASP A 152 -10.41 11.03 -4.67
CA ASP A 152 -11.87 10.99 -4.87
C ASP A 152 -12.35 9.59 -5.32
N HIS A 153 -12.62 8.74 -4.33
CA HIS A 153 -13.14 7.39 -4.54
C HIS A 153 -14.58 7.32 -5.08
N SER A 154 -15.29 8.45 -5.19
CA SER A 154 -16.63 8.45 -5.80
C SER A 154 -16.57 8.17 -7.31
N GLN A 155 -15.44 8.48 -7.95
CA GLN A 155 -15.25 8.33 -9.39
C GLN A 155 -15.11 6.86 -9.77
N GLU A 156 -15.87 6.44 -10.79
CA GLU A 156 -15.77 5.09 -11.36
C GLU A 156 -14.35 4.80 -11.87
N ARG A 157 -13.70 5.80 -12.48
CA ARG A 157 -12.31 5.68 -12.95
C ARG A 157 -11.37 5.31 -11.81
N ILE A 158 -11.46 5.96 -10.65
CA ILE A 158 -10.63 5.65 -9.47
C ILE A 158 -10.89 4.22 -8.99
N ARG A 159 -12.16 3.85 -8.82
CA ARG A 159 -12.52 2.50 -8.36
C ARG A 159 -12.02 1.42 -9.30
N ARG A 160 -12.18 1.62 -10.62
CA ARG A 160 -11.70 0.68 -11.65
C ARG A 160 -10.17 0.60 -11.68
N ASP A 161 -9.48 1.72 -11.52
CA ASP A 161 -8.02 1.76 -11.58
C ASP A 161 -7.36 1.06 -10.35
N LEU A 162 -8.12 0.88 -9.25
CA LEU A 162 -7.69 0.25 -7.99
C LEU A 162 -8.10 -1.23 -7.81
N THR A 163 -8.87 -1.80 -8.75
CA THR A 163 -9.36 -3.20 -8.72
C THR A 163 -8.81 -4.00 -9.90
#